data_AF-V9F760-F1
#
_entry.id   AF-V9F760-F1
#
_cell.length_a   1.000
_cell.length_b   1.000
_cell.length_c   1.000
_cell.angle_alpha   90.00
_cell.angle_beta   90.00
_cell.angle_gamma   90.00
#
_symmetry.space_group_name_H-M   'P 1'
#
loop_
_entity.id
_entity.type
_entity.pdbx_description
1 polymer ?
#
loop_
_entity_poly.entity_id
_entity_poly.type
_entity_poly.pdbx_seq_one_letter_code
_entity_poly.pdbx_strand_id
1 'polypeptide(L)' 'MLNMQKAKKKRVVERKERRKSQNKAYYLRHKWGISLTHDPLSKILDTLLSKIPDTKVSGLPASEAQLNFRLQRLNRK' A
#
# COMPACT_ATOMS: atom_id res chain seq x y z
N MET A 1 -7.81 -29.11 -24.87
CA MET A 1 -8.51 -28.81 -23.59
C MET A 1 -7.62 -28.24 -22.48
N LEU A 2 -6.37 -28.72 -22.29
CA LEU A 2 -5.48 -28.33 -21.19
C LEU A 2 -5.17 -26.81 -21.10
N ASN A 3 -5.03 -26.14 -22.25
CA ASN A 3 -4.74 -24.69 -22.31
C ASN A 3 -5.90 -23.82 -21.81
N MET A 4 -7.14 -24.27 -22.02
CA MET A 4 -8.33 -23.54 -21.59
C MET A 4 -8.49 -23.57 -20.06
N GLN A 5 -8.11 -24.69 -19.43
CA GLN A 5 -8.10 -24.80 -17.96
C GLN A 5 -7.00 -23.93 -17.33
N LYS A 6 -5.80 -23.89 -17.93
CA LYS A 6 -4.72 -22.99 -17.49
C LYS A 6 -5.14 -21.50 -17.59
N ALA A 7 -5.79 -21.11 -18.67
CA ALA A 7 -6.30 -19.75 -18.85
C ALA A 7 -7.37 -19.37 -17.80
N LYS A 8 -8.32 -20.27 -17.52
CA LYS A 8 -9.33 -20.06 -16.46
C LYS A 8 -8.69 -19.88 -15.08
N LYS A 9 -7.71 -20.73 -14.73
CA LYS A 9 -6.99 -20.60 -13.45
C LYS A 9 -6.24 -19.27 -13.33
N LYS A 10 -5.56 -18.82 -14.39
CA LYS A 10 -4.89 -17.51 -14.42
C LYS A 10 -5.86 -16.35 -14.17
N ARG A 11 -7.01 -16.33 -14.86
CA ARG A 11 -8.04 -15.29 -14.67
C ARG A 11 -8.59 -15.23 -13.24
N VAL A 12 -8.74 -16.38 -12.59
CA VAL A 12 -9.19 -16.45 -11.19
C VAL A 12 -8.16 -15.84 -10.24
N VAL A 13 -6.87 -16.17 -10.44
CA VAL A 13 -5.77 -15.60 -9.65
C VAL A 13 -5.69 -14.10 -9.84
N GLU A 14 -5.71 -13.63 -11.09
CA GLU A 14 -5.68 -12.21 -11.43
C GLU A 14 -6.84 -11.44 -10.79
N ARG A 15 -8.05 -12.01 -10.84
CA ARG A 15 -9.24 -11.41 -10.19
C ARG A 15 -9.09 -11.38 -8.67
N LYS A 16 -8.48 -12.39 -8.06
CA LYS A 16 -8.22 -12.43 -6.61
C LYS A 16 -7.21 -11.36 -6.21
N GLU A 17 -6.12 -11.21 -6.95
CA GLU A 17 -5.11 -10.17 -6.70
C GLU A 17 -5.68 -8.77 -6.90
N ARG A 18 -6.52 -8.56 -7.93
CA ARG A 18 -7.22 -7.28 -8.13
C ARG A 18 -8.16 -6.94 -6.98
N ARG A 19 -8.89 -7.92 -6.42
CA ARG A 19 -9.75 -7.67 -5.25
C ARG A 19 -8.93 -7.32 -4.00
N LYS A 20 -7.76 -7.94 -3.81
CA LYS A 20 -6.87 -7.61 -2.68
C LYS A 20 -6.38 -6.17 -2.75
N SER A 21 -5.94 -5.70 -3.91
CA SER A 21 -5.46 -4.32 -4.08
C SER A 21 -6.58 -3.30 -3.86
N GLN A 22 -7.78 -3.56 -4.36
CA GLN A 22 -8.97 -2.73 -4.13
C GLN A 22 -9.33 -2.66 -2.64
N ASN A 23 -9.37 -3.81 -1.95
CA ASN A 23 -9.67 -3.84 -0.51
C ASN A 23 -8.60 -3.09 0.29
N LYS A 24 -7.32 -3.22 -0.05
CA LYS A 24 -6.23 -2.49 0.61
C LYS A 24 -6.40 -0.98 0.47
N ALA A 25 -6.65 -0.50 -0.75
CA ALA A 25 -6.90 0.92 -1.00
C ALA A 25 -8.12 1.43 -0.23
N TYR A 26 -9.21 0.65 -0.19
CA TYR A 26 -10.40 0.95 0.60
C TYR A 26 -10.08 1.16 2.09
N TYR A 27 -9.37 0.22 2.72
CA TYR A 27 -9.05 0.34 4.15
C TYR A 27 -8.09 1.50 4.45
N LEU A 28 -7.15 1.79 3.55
CA LEU A 28 -6.26 2.94 3.68
C LEU A 28 -7.01 4.26 3.60
N ARG A 29 -7.94 4.41 2.64
CA ARG A 29 -8.82 5.58 2.55
C ARG A 29 -9.64 5.77 3.81
N HIS A 30 -10.27 4.70 4.29
CA HIS A 30 -11.09 4.75 5.50
C HIS A 30 -10.26 5.18 6.72
N LYS A 31 -9.06 4.60 6.89
CA LYS A 31 -8.14 4.97 7.99
C LYS A 31 -7.77 6.45 7.96
N TRP A 32 -7.67 7.05 6.78
CA TRP A 32 -7.20 8.43 6.60
C TRP A 32 -8.34 9.43 6.37
N GLY A 33 -9.61 9.01 6.51
CA GLY A 33 -10.78 9.88 6.32
C GLY A 33 -10.98 10.36 4.87
N ILE A 34 -10.41 9.65 3.89
CA ILE A 34 -10.48 10.02 2.47
C ILE A 34 -11.80 9.50 1.90
N SER A 35 -12.56 10.38 1.25
CA SER A 35 -13.83 10.02 0.63
C SER A 35 -13.66 8.98 -0.49
N LEU A 36 -14.65 8.09 -0.62
CA LEU A 36 -14.71 7.04 -1.63
C LEU A 36 -15.32 7.53 -2.96
N THR A 37 -15.13 8.82 -3.28
CA THR A 37 -15.67 9.41 -4.51
C THR A 37 -15.10 8.71 -5.75
N HIS A 38 -15.97 8.47 -6.73
CA HIS A 38 -15.61 7.78 -7.96
C HIS A 38 -15.03 8.74 -9.01
N ASP A 39 -14.04 9.54 -8.60
CA ASP A 39 -13.34 10.52 -9.42
C ASP A 39 -12.12 9.89 -10.14
N PRO A 40 -11.76 10.29 -11.36
CA PRO A 40 -10.45 10.00 -11.95
C PRO A 40 -9.25 10.11 -10.99
N LEU A 41 -9.21 11.13 -10.13
CA LEU A 41 -8.15 11.32 -9.13
C LEU A 41 -8.14 10.21 -8.08
N SER A 42 -9.30 9.65 -7.76
CA SER A 42 -9.40 8.51 -6.84
C SER A 42 -8.67 7.29 -7.40
N LYS A 43 -8.71 7.02 -8.71
CA LYS A 43 -7.98 5.88 -9.29
C LYS A 43 -6.46 6.04 -9.18
N ILE A 44 -5.97 7.27 -9.37
CA ILE A 44 -4.54 7.59 -9.21
C ILE A 44 -4.13 7.38 -7.75
N LEU A 45 -4.94 7.89 -6.83
CA LEU A 45 -4.71 7.71 -5.40
C LEU A 45 -4.71 6.24 -4.98
N ASP A 46 -5.66 5.43 -5.45
CA ASP A 46 -5.70 3.99 -5.17
C ASP A 46 -4.44 3.27 -5.69
N THR A 47 -3.98 3.68 -6.87
CA THR A 47 -2.74 3.14 -7.45
C THR A 47 -1.53 3.50 -6.59
N LEU A 48 -1.44 4.73 -6.08
CA LEU A 48 -0.38 5.16 -5.17
C LEU A 48 -0.46 4.42 -3.83
N LEU A 49 -1.65 4.32 -3.24
CA LEU A 49 -1.89 3.62 -1.98
C LEU A 49 -1.56 2.11 -2.08
N SER A 50 -1.82 1.49 -3.23
CA SER A 50 -1.50 0.08 -3.46
C SER A 50 0.00 -0.23 -3.42
N LYS A 51 0.84 0.77 -3.75
CA LYS A 51 2.31 0.65 -3.74
C LYS A 51 2.93 0.87 -2.36
N ILE A 52 2.17 1.38 -1.39
CA ILE A 52 2.65 1.51 -0.02
C ILE A 52 2.90 0.09 0.50
N PRO A 53 4.16 -0.27 0.84
CA PRO A 53 4.44 -1.60 1.36
C PRO A 53 3.63 -1.80 2.65
N ASP A 54 3.09 -3.01 2.85
CA ASP A 54 2.53 -3.42 4.14
C ASP A 54 3.68 -3.67 5.12
N THR A 55 4.56 -2.69 5.28
CA THR A 55 5.41 -2.64 6.45
C THR A 55 4.45 -2.42 7.60
N LYS A 56 4.11 -3.53 8.28
CA LYS A 56 3.79 -3.48 9.70
C LYS A 56 4.81 -2.52 10.27
N VAL A 57 4.33 -1.38 10.74
CA VAL A 57 5.14 -0.41 11.45
C VAL A 57 5.50 -1.07 12.78
N SER A 58 6.42 -2.03 12.73
CA SER A 58 7.06 -2.67 13.89
C SER A 58 8.46 -2.11 14.10
N GLY A 59 8.81 -1.01 13.43
CA GLY A 59 10.15 -0.43 13.41
C GLY A 59 10.21 1.10 13.55
N LEU A 60 9.11 1.76 13.90
CA LEU A 60 9.12 3.21 14.15
C LEU A 60 10.02 3.66 15.33
N PRO A 61 10.40 2.85 16.35
CA PRO A 61 11.37 3.33 17.34
C PRO A 61 12.81 3.41 16.80
N ALA A 62 13.15 2.71 15.71
CA ALA A 62 14.51 2.71 15.18
C ALA A 62 14.83 3.97 14.36
N SER A 63 13.86 4.49 13.61
CA SER A 63 14.06 5.68 12.78
C SER A 63 14.10 6.96 13.60
N GLU A 64 13.28 7.09 14.64
CA GLU A 64 13.23 8.29 15.46
C GLU A 64 14.48 8.44 16.33
N ALA A 65 14.96 7.35 16.94
CA ALA A 65 16.21 7.34 17.70
C ALA A 65 17.43 7.64 16.80
N GLN A 66 17.48 7.09 15.58
CA GLN A 66 18.54 7.40 14.62
C GLN A 66 18.52 8.85 14.15
N LEU A 67 17.34 9.40 13.88
CA LEU A 67 17.20 10.80 13.49
C LEU A 67 17.59 11.74 14.63
N ASN A 68 17.15 11.46 15.85
CA ASN A 68 17.52 12.25 17.03
C ASN A 68 19.02 12.19 17.32
N PHE A 69 19.66 11.03 17.18
CA PHE A 69 21.12 10.91 17.31
C PHE A 69 21.86 11.71 16.23
N ARG A 70 21.38 11.68 14.97
CA ARG A 70 21.94 12.48 13.87
C ARG A 70 21.82 13.97 14.13
N LEU A 71 20.67 14.45 14.59
CA LEU A 71 20.42 15.86 14.91
C LEU A 71 21.29 16.34 16.08
N GLN A 72 21.42 15.54 17.14
CA GLN A 72 22.31 15.86 18.26
C GLN A 72 23.78 15.99 17.85
N ARG A 73 24.24 15.18 16.89
CA ARG A 73 25.61 15.29 16.35
C ARG A 73 25.82 16.55 15.51
N LEU A 74 24.80 17.01 14.81
CA LEU A 74 24.89 18.22 13.98
C LEU A 74 24.90 19.49 14.83
N ASN A 75 24.14 19.52 15.92
CA ASN A 75 24.05 20.68 16.83
C ASN A 75 25.21 20.78 17.86
N ARG A 76 26.23 19.93 17.76
CA ARG A 76 27.41 19.92 18.64
C ARG A 76 28.67 20.58 18.01
N LYS A 77 28.49 21.42 16.99
CA LYS A 77 29.52 22.31 16.45
C LYS A 77 29.15 23.74 16.77
#